data_AF-A0A0D3RVT8-F1
#
_entry.id   AF-A0A0D3RVT8-F1
#
_cell.length_a   1.000
_cell.length_b   1.000
_cell.length_c   1.000
_cell.angle_alpha   90.00
_cell.angle_beta   90.00
_cell.angle_gamma   90.00
#
_symmetry.space_group_name_H-M   'P 1'
#
loop_
_entity.id
_entity.type
_entity.pdbx_description
1 polymer ?
#
loop_
_entity_poly.entity_id
_entity_poly.type
_entity_poly.pdbx_seq_one_letter_code
_entity_poly.pdbx_strand_id
1 'polypeptide(L)'
;MRAGAMGVEIIIRGKLTSQRHRYEKYLAGYIPRSGDPALKNTRVSVVSVQLKQGMIGVNVRIVPPGAIFPDRVALRPSVLVDGETIHEKEALPPSEEAAVSVETKAEEDEANPEAPEDKGDG
;
A
#
# COMPACT_ATOMS: atom_id res chain seq x y z
N MET A 1 18.30 5.01 11.62
CA MET A 1 17.56 3.77 11.95
C MET A 1 18.50 2.60 11.83
N ARG A 2 18.63 1.74 12.84
CA ARG A 2 19.61 0.63 12.84
C ARG A 2 19.18 -0.56 11.96
N ALA A 3 17.88 -0.79 11.82
CA ALA A 3 17.31 -1.90 11.03
C ALA A 3 17.08 -1.57 9.54
N GLY A 4 17.55 -0.43 9.04
CA GLY A 4 17.48 -0.08 7.62
C GLY A 4 16.12 0.39 7.09
N ALA A 5 15.10 0.56 7.94
CA ALA A 5 13.83 1.13 7.50
C ALA A 5 13.99 2.53 6.90
N MET A 6 13.23 2.82 5.85
CA MET A 6 13.28 4.10 5.14
C MET A 6 12.60 5.23 5.93
N GLY A 7 11.59 4.87 6.72
CA GLY A 7 10.81 5.80 7.53
C GLY A 7 10.07 5.11 8.66
N VAL A 8 9.91 5.82 9.77
CA VAL A 8 9.10 5.39 10.91
C VAL A 8 8.34 6.56 11.54
N GLU A 9 7.06 6.35 11.82
CA GLU A 9 6.20 7.26 12.58
C GLU A 9 5.66 6.48 13.77
N ILE A 10 5.95 6.96 14.98
CA ILE A 10 5.46 6.40 16.23
C ILE A 10 4.61 7.46 16.91
N ILE A 11 3.34 7.14 17.15
CA ILE A 11 2.42 7.99 17.90
C ILE A 11 2.09 7.27 19.20
N ILE A 12 2.46 7.90 20.31
CA ILE A 12 2.14 7.42 21.65
C ILE A 12 0.99 8.27 22.18
N ARG A 13 -0.12 7.63 22.54
CA ARG A 13 -1.34 8.28 23.03
C ARG A 13 -1.68 7.80 24.43
N GLY A 14 -2.00 8.72 25.34
CA GLY A 14 -2.42 8.36 26.69
C GLY A 14 -2.11 9.46 27.71
N LYS A 15 -2.07 9.06 28.98
CA LYS A 15 -1.59 9.90 30.08
C LYS A 15 -0.07 9.77 30.13
N LEU A 16 0.65 10.66 29.43
CA LEU A 16 2.11 10.62 29.30
C LEU A 16 2.79 11.39 30.43
N THR A 17 2.76 12.72 30.35
CA THR A 17 3.41 13.61 31.33
C THR A 17 2.46 14.07 32.44
N SER A 18 1.15 14.14 32.17
CA SER A 18 0.17 14.59 33.15
C SER A 18 -1.07 13.71 33.20
N GLN A 19 -1.96 13.99 34.15
CA GLN A 19 -3.25 13.28 34.31
C GLN A 19 -4.20 13.46 33.11
N ARG A 20 -3.90 14.38 32.18
CA ARG A 20 -4.70 14.61 30.97
C ARG A 20 -4.17 13.77 29.81
N HIS A 21 -5.09 13.32 28.95
CA HIS A 21 -4.74 12.66 27.70
C HIS A 21 -3.95 13.61 26.80
N ARG A 22 -2.81 13.12 26.30
CA ARG A 22 -1.95 13.79 25.31
C ARG A 22 -1.46 12.75 24.30
N TYR A 23 -0.94 13.24 23.19
CA TYR A 23 -0.20 12.39 22.25
C TYR A 23 1.14 13.03 21.91
N GLU A 24 2.14 12.19 21.72
CA GLU A 24 3.44 12.58 21.21
C GLU A 24 3.70 11.82 19.91
N LYS A 25 4.19 12.56 18.92
CA LYS A 25 4.50 12.02 17.60
C LYS A 25 6.00 12.10 17.38
N TYR A 26 6.59 10.95 17.09
CA TYR A 26 7.98 10.79 16.72
C TYR A 26 8.04 10.38 15.25
N LEU A 27 8.74 11.15 14.44
CA LEU A 27 8.87 10.90 13.01
C LEU A 27 10.35 10.91 12.63
N ALA A 28 10.77 9.90 11.87
CA ALA A 28 12.11 9.82 11.32
C ALA A 28 12.08 9.21 9.93
N GLY A 29 12.78 9.80 8.96
CA GLY A 29 12.84 9.31 7.59
C GLY A 29 11.61 9.66 6.74
N TYR A 30 11.37 8.88 5.69
CA TYR A 30 10.33 9.15 4.68
C TYR A 30 9.09 8.26 4.86
N ILE A 31 7.91 8.88 4.92
CA ILE A 31 6.63 8.17 5.10
C ILE A 31 5.60 8.71 4.10
N PRO A 32 5.05 7.87 3.22
CA PRO A 32 3.93 8.24 2.37
C PRO A 32 2.66 8.37 3.21
N ARG A 33 1.89 9.45 3.01
CA ARG A 33 0.64 9.68 3.75
C ARG A 33 -0.61 9.37 2.93
N SER A 34 -0.53 9.46 1.61
CA SER A 34 -1.65 9.41 0.68
C SER A 34 -1.41 8.41 -0.46
N GLY A 35 -2.51 8.00 -1.08
CA GLY A 35 -2.53 7.13 -2.25
C GLY A 35 -2.21 5.66 -1.97
N ASP A 36 -2.08 4.91 -3.06
CA ASP A 36 -1.75 3.48 -3.06
C ASP A 36 -0.40 3.14 -2.39
N PRO A 37 0.67 3.95 -2.54
CA PRO A 37 1.94 3.69 -1.86
C PRO A 37 1.81 3.68 -0.33
N ALA A 38 0.89 4.46 0.24
CA ALA A 38 0.69 4.48 1.68
C ALA A 38 0.07 3.17 2.20
N LEU A 39 -0.76 2.51 1.40
CA LEU A 39 -1.43 1.26 1.77
C LEU A 39 -0.52 0.04 1.56
N LYS A 40 0.19 -0.02 0.43
CA LYS A 40 1.02 -1.18 0.05
C LYS A 40 2.40 -1.15 0.70
N ASN A 41 3.04 0.01 0.77
CA ASN A 41 4.44 0.12 1.20
C ASN A 41 4.59 0.44 2.70
N THR A 42 3.50 0.70 3.43
CA THR A 42 3.57 1.02 4.86
C THR A 42 2.94 -0.08 5.68
N ARG A 43 3.67 -0.58 6.69
CA ARG A 43 3.11 -1.49 7.69
C ARG A 43 2.64 -0.69 8.88
N VAL A 44 1.40 -0.89 9.30
CA VAL A 44 0.78 -0.21 10.43
C VAL A 44 0.46 -1.23 11.52
N SER A 45 0.77 -0.90 12.76
CA SER A 45 0.39 -1.70 13.93
C SER A 45 -0.07 -0.78 15.06
N VAL A 46 -1.12 -1.19 15.76
CA VAL A 46 -1.66 -0.48 16.91
C VAL A 46 -1.71 -1.45 18.08
N VAL A 47 -1.08 -1.08 19.19
CA VAL A 47 -1.02 -1.89 20.40
C VAL A 47 -1.41 -1.04 21.59
N SER A 48 -2.20 -1.60 22.50
CA SER A 48 -2.49 -1.03 23.81
C SER A 48 -1.67 -1.72 24.88
N VAL A 49 -1.00 -0.94 25.73
CA VAL A 49 -0.19 -1.42 26.85
C VAL A 49 -0.82 -0.92 28.15
N GLN A 50 -0.99 -1.82 29.12
CA GLN A 50 -1.49 -1.46 30.45
C GLN A 50 -0.32 -1.10 31.36
N LEU A 51 -0.32 0.13 31.86
CA LEU A 51 0.62 0.63 32.87
C LEU A 51 -0.15 1.02 34.14
N LYS A 52 0.58 1.30 35.22
CA LYS A 52 -0.02 1.75 36.50
C LYS A 52 -0.86 3.02 36.35
N GLN A 53 -0.53 3.88 35.40
CA GLN A 53 -1.26 5.12 35.11
C GLN A 53 -2.52 4.91 34.25
N GLY A 54 -2.74 3.70 33.71
CA GLY A 54 -3.85 3.33 32.82
C GLY A 54 -3.38 2.68 31.51
N MET A 55 -4.26 2.65 30.52
CA MET A 55 -3.91 2.14 29.18
C MET A 55 -3.26 3.22 28.32
N ILE A 56 -2.11 2.88 27.72
CA ILE A 56 -1.41 3.69 26.72
C ILE A 56 -1.52 3.01 25.36
N GLY A 57 -1.85 3.77 24.32
CA GLY A 57 -1.83 3.28 22.95
C GLY A 57 -0.53 3.65 22.25
N VAL A 58 0.07 2.70 21.55
CA VAL A 58 1.22 2.92 20.66
C VAL A 58 0.78 2.57 19.24
N ASN A 59 0.84 3.56 18.34
CA ASN A 59 0.62 3.37 16.92
C ASN A 59 1.95 3.51 16.20
N VAL A 60 2.35 2.48 15.46
CA VAL A 60 3.60 2.42 14.72
C VAL A 60 3.29 2.29 13.24
N ARG A 61 3.88 3.16 12.44
CA ARG A 61 3.94 3.05 10.98
C ARG A 61 5.39 2.94 10.54
N ILE A 62 5.71 1.91 9.77
CA ILE A 62 7.06 1.67 9.26
C ILE A 62 7.01 1.47 7.75
N VAL A 63 7.93 2.15 7.05
CA VAL A 63 8.25 1.89 5.66
C VAL A 63 9.48 0.96 5.61
N PRO A 64 9.34 -0.28 5.12
CA PRO A 64 10.42 -1.24 5.06
C PRO A 64 11.54 -0.78 4.11
N PRO A 65 12.76 -1.32 4.26
CA PRO A 65 13.83 -1.10 3.27
C PRO A 65 13.39 -1.60 1.90
N GLY A 66 13.65 -0.82 0.85
CA GLY A 66 13.38 -1.23 -0.54
C GLY A 66 11.94 -1.01 -1.02
N ALA A 67 11.13 -0.23 -0.31
CA ALA A 67 9.82 0.20 -0.81
C ALA A 67 9.98 0.97 -2.14
N ILE A 68 9.33 0.48 -3.19
CA ILE A 68 9.36 1.10 -4.52
C ILE A 68 8.29 2.19 -4.55
N PHE A 69 8.73 3.42 -4.80
CA PHE A 69 7.84 4.56 -4.94
C PHE A 69 7.80 4.99 -6.41
N PRO A 70 6.63 5.40 -6.93
CA PRO A 70 6.52 5.86 -8.32
C PRO A 70 7.37 7.11 -8.61
N ASP A 71 7.70 7.88 -7.57
CA ASP A 71 8.54 9.08 -7.64
C ASP A 71 10.04 8.76 -7.70
N ARG A 72 10.44 7.51 -7.38
CA ARG A 72 11.86 7.11 -7.39
C ARG A 72 12.15 6.25 -8.60
N VAL A 73 12.56 6.90 -9.68
CA VAL A 73 13.01 6.24 -10.91
C VAL A 73 14.48 5.83 -10.75
N ALA A 74 14.79 4.56 -11.01
CA ALA A 74 16.16 4.09 -11.13
C ALA A 74 16.64 4.34 -12.57
N LEU A 75 17.60 5.25 -12.74
CA LEU A 75 18.25 5.46 -14.03
C LEU A 75 19.34 4.39 -14.22
N ARG A 76 19.31 3.68 -15.35
CA ARG A 76 20.42 2.81 -15.74
C ARG A 76 21.59 3.72 -16.16
N PRO A 77 22.81 3.56 -15.63
CA PRO A 77 23.96 4.31 -16.11
C PRO A 77 24.22 3.91 -17.56
N SER A 78 24.24 4.89 -18.46
CA SER A 78 24.67 4.68 -19.85
C SER A 78 26.16 4.36 -19.87
N VAL A 79 26.52 3.21 -20.45
CA VAL A 79 27.93 2.88 -20.68
C VAL A 79 28.43 3.75 -21.84
N LEU A 80 29.41 4.62 -21.57
CA LEU A 80 30.12 5.35 -22.62
C LEU A 80 31.10 4.37 -23.28
N VAL A 81 30.79 3.91 -24.49
CA VAL A 81 31.77 3.30 -25.37
C VAL A 81 32.02 4.31 -26.48
N ASP A 82 33.22 4.90 -26.48
CA ASP A 82 33.77 5.70 -27.58
C ASP A 82 32.89 6.84 -28.13
N GLY A 83 32.39 7.71 -27.25
CA GLY A 83 31.90 9.04 -27.65
C GLY A 83 30.51 9.11 -28.30
N GLU A 84 29.77 8.01 -28.42
CA GLU A 84 28.39 8.01 -28.92
C GLU A 84 27.41 7.37 -27.91
N THR A 85 26.30 8.06 -27.65
CA THR A 85 25.28 7.66 -26.69
C THR A 85 24.40 6.53 -27.26
N ILE A 86 24.67 5.28 -26.89
CA ILE A 86 23.82 4.14 -27.28
C ILE A 86 22.71 3.94 -26.23
N HIS A 87 21.47 4.25 -26.60
CA HIS A 87 20.29 3.80 -25.86
C HIS A 87 19.96 2.37 -26.26
N GLU A 88 20.14 1.41 -25.35
CA GLU A 88 19.66 0.04 -25.53
C GLU A 88 18.13 0.03 -25.54
N LYS A 89 17.55 0.16 -26.75
CA LYS A 89 16.13 -0.14 -27.01
C LYS A 89 15.99 -1.65 -27.01
N GLU A 90 15.50 -2.18 -25.89
CA GLU A 90 14.99 -3.55 -25.81
C GLU A 90 13.82 -3.68 -26.80
N ALA A 91 14.05 -4.43 -27.86
CA ALA A 91 13.12 -4.64 -28.96
C ALA A 91 11.96 -5.54 -28.52
N LEU A 92 10.75 -4.97 -28.45
CA LEU A 92 9.51 -5.71 -28.59
C LEU A 92 9.36 -6.09 -30.08
N PRO A 93 9.19 -7.36 -30.46
CA PRO A 93 8.83 -7.72 -31.82
C PRO A 93 7.33 -7.44 -32.08
N PRO A 94 6.96 -6.72 -33.15
CA PRO A 94 5.60 -6.66 -33.67
C PRO A 94 5.37 -7.65 -34.82
N SER A 95 4.09 -7.88 -35.14
CA SER A 95 3.51 -8.73 -36.20
C SER A 95 3.41 -10.23 -35.82
N GLU A 96 2.30 -10.94 -36.04
CA GLU A 96 1.40 -10.89 -37.19
C GLU A 96 -0.10 -11.05 -36.82
N GLU A 97 -0.92 -10.57 -37.74
CA GLU A 97 -2.36 -10.40 -37.70
C GLU A 97 -3.14 -11.70 -38.01
N ALA A 98 -4.42 -11.69 -37.62
CA ALA A 98 -5.56 -12.31 -38.31
C ALA A 98 -5.76 -13.83 -38.26
N ALA A 99 -6.72 -14.27 -37.42
CA ALA A 99 -7.70 -15.29 -37.79
C ALA A 99 -8.88 -15.40 -36.78
N VAL A 100 -10.07 -14.98 -37.24
CA VAL A 100 -11.39 -15.62 -36.99
C VAL A 100 -12.01 -15.41 -35.59
N SER A 101 -12.88 -14.42 -35.35
CA SER A 101 -14.30 -14.26 -35.73
C SER A 101 -15.30 -15.28 -35.12
N VAL A 102 -16.40 -14.73 -34.59
CA VAL A 102 -17.77 -15.30 -34.48
C VAL A 102 -18.22 -15.81 -33.08
N GLU A 103 -19.18 -15.05 -32.52
CA GLU A 103 -20.37 -15.44 -31.73
C GLU A 103 -20.19 -16.10 -30.35
N THR A 104 -20.46 -15.36 -29.27
CA THR A 104 -21.75 -15.30 -28.52
C THR A 104 -22.18 -16.62 -27.86
N LYS A 105 -22.41 -16.50 -26.54
CA LYS A 105 -23.44 -17.17 -25.71
C LYS A 105 -23.00 -18.36 -24.85
N ALA A 106 -22.69 -18.04 -23.60
CA ALA A 106 -22.93 -18.79 -22.34
C ALA A 106 -22.22 -17.98 -21.25
N GLU A 107 -22.81 -17.03 -20.51
CA GLU A 107 -24.07 -17.06 -19.74
C GLU A 107 -24.27 -18.36 -18.97
N GLU A 108 -23.32 -18.63 -18.08
CA GLU A 108 -23.55 -19.41 -16.85
C GLU A 108 -23.68 -18.40 -15.70
N ASP A 109 -24.91 -18.11 -15.29
CA ASP A 109 -25.21 -17.64 -13.94
C ASP A 109 -26.60 -18.19 -13.55
N GLU A 110 -26.60 -19.46 -13.14
CA GLU A 110 -27.65 -19.99 -12.27
C GLU A 110 -27.37 -19.48 -10.85
N ALA A 111 -28.25 -18.63 -10.30
CA ALA A 111 -28.78 -18.81 -8.94
C ALA A 111 -29.80 -17.71 -8.54
N ASN A 112 -31.05 -18.14 -8.47
CA ASN A 112 -32.02 -17.87 -7.40
C ASN A 112 -32.95 -16.62 -7.49
N PRO A 113 -34.24 -16.84 -7.80
CA PRO A 113 -35.33 -16.01 -7.33
C PRO A 113 -36.29 -16.82 -6.45
N GLU A 114 -36.19 -16.71 -5.13
CA GLU A 114 -37.30 -17.03 -4.22
C GLU A 114 -37.53 -15.86 -3.26
N ALA A 115 -38.57 -15.09 -3.59
CA ALA A 115 -39.28 -14.28 -2.62
C ALA A 115 -40.47 -15.11 -2.11
N PRO A 116 -40.72 -15.20 -0.80
CA PRO A 116 -42.06 -15.43 -0.32
C PRO A 116 -42.74 -14.09 -0.05
N GLU A 117 -43.88 -13.91 -0.71
CA GLU A 117 -44.98 -13.09 -0.23
C GLU A 117 -45.32 -13.51 1.21
N ASP A 118 -45.49 -12.55 2.11
CA ASP A 118 -46.45 -12.74 3.20
C ASP A 118 -47.38 -11.52 3.29
N LYS A 119 -48.64 -11.80 3.00
CA LYS A 119 -49.78 -10.94 3.26
C LYS A 119 -50.34 -11.38 4.62
N GLY A 120 -50.41 -10.44 5.55
CA GLY A 120 -51.63 -10.27 6.33
C GLY A 120 -51.57 -10.58 7.83
N ASP A 121 -52.30 -9.71 8.52
CA ASP A 121 -53.03 -9.91 9.78
C ASP A 121 -52.26 -10.07 11.10
N GLY A 122 -52.45 -9.06 11.97
CA GLY A 122 -52.07 -9.09 13.39
C GLY A 122 -51.92 -7.71 14.01
#